data_AF-A0A914RH81-F1
#
_entry.id   AF-A0A914RH81-F1
#
_cell.length_a   1.000
_cell.length_b   1.000
_cell.length_c   1.000
_cell.angle_alpha   90.00
_cell.angle_beta   90.00
_cell.angle_gamma   90.00
#
_symmetry.space_group_name_H-M   'P 1'
#
loop_
_entity.id
_entity.type
_entity.pdbx_description
1 polymer ?
#
loop_
_entity_poly.entity_id
_entity_poly.type
_entity_poly.pdbx_seq_one_letter_code
_entity_poly.pdbx_strand_id
1 'polypeptide(L)'
;MFNNFFRYIDIDPANVHILDGNAKDLAKECEDYEKKIKEAGGIELFIGGPQDLWVTLKFRAPFARANARFFSNDMSQVPTQALTDATLELKVKTVKYFKGLMQHHLKLIED
;
A
#
# COMPACT_ATOMS: atom_id res chain seq x y z
N MET A 1 10.40 -8.27 -0.31
CA MET A 1 9.44 -9.34 -0.68
C MET A 1 10.11 -10.60 -1.22
N PHE A 2 11.13 -10.50 -2.09
CA PHE A 2 11.84 -11.67 -2.64
C PHE A 2 12.39 -12.67 -1.60
N ASN A 3 12.87 -12.19 -0.44
CA ASN A 3 13.46 -13.07 0.57
C ASN A 3 12.45 -13.91 1.36
N ASN A 4 11.24 -13.39 1.52
CA ASN A 4 10.25 -13.96 2.45
C ASN A 4 9.06 -14.60 1.74
N PHE A 5 8.80 -14.28 0.47
CA PHE A 5 7.61 -14.77 -0.24
C PHE A 5 7.92 -15.24 -1.67
N PHE A 6 8.29 -14.34 -2.59
CA PHE A 6 8.35 -14.66 -4.02
C PHE A 6 9.27 -15.82 -4.39
N ARG A 7 10.35 -16.07 -3.64
CA ARG A 7 11.25 -17.21 -3.89
C ARG A 7 10.65 -18.59 -3.57
N TYR A 8 9.55 -18.64 -2.82
CA TYR A 8 8.96 -19.88 -2.31
C TYR A 8 7.66 -20.27 -3.03
N ILE A 9 7.26 -19.50 -4.03
CA ILE A 9 6.04 -19.72 -4.81
C ILE A 9 6.36 -19.70 -6.30
N ASP A 10 5.50 -20.33 -7.09
CA ASP A 10 5.59 -20.33 -8.55
C ASP A 10 4.96 -19.07 -9.15
N ILE A 11 5.62 -17.93 -8.94
CA ILE A 11 5.24 -16.64 -9.53
C ILE A 11 6.23 -16.27 -10.63
N ASP A 12 5.73 -15.93 -11.82
CA ASP A 12 6.55 -15.35 -12.87
C ASP A 12 7.09 -13.98 -12.41
N PRO A 13 8.41 -13.77 -12.37
CA PRO A 13 9.00 -12.47 -12.01
C PRO A 13 8.50 -11.30 -12.86
N ALA A 14 8.07 -11.54 -14.11
CA ALA A 14 7.49 -10.51 -14.97
C ALA A 14 6.17 -9.93 -14.44
N ASN A 15 5.44 -10.71 -13.62
CA ASN A 15 4.19 -10.29 -12.97
C ASN A 15 4.41 -9.65 -11.59
N VAL A 16 5.67 -9.51 -11.16
CA VAL A 16 6.01 -8.85 -9.88
C VAL A 16 6.27 -7.37 -10.14
N HIS A 17 5.47 -6.52 -9.51
CA HIS A 17 5.63 -5.07 -9.57
C HIS A 17 5.89 -4.53 -8.16
N ILE A 18 6.96 -3.72 -8.01
CA ILE A 18 7.35 -3.03 -6.78
C ILE A 18 7.76 -1.62 -7.17
N LEU A 19 7.27 -0.60 -6.46
CA LEU A 19 7.66 0.80 -6.66
C LEU A 19 9.16 0.99 -6.47
N ASP A 20 9.80 1.72 -7.39
CA ASP A 20 11.20 2.11 -7.26
C ASP A 20 11.36 3.38 -6.40
N GLY A 21 11.70 3.19 -5.13
CA GLY A 21 11.99 4.27 -4.20
C GLY A 21 13.24 5.10 -4.54
N ASN A 22 14.04 4.68 -5.53
CA ASN A 22 15.23 5.41 -6.01
C ASN A 22 15.01 6.05 -7.39
N ALA A 23 13.78 6.07 -7.91
CA ALA A 23 13.47 6.67 -9.19
C ALA A 23 13.88 8.15 -9.22
N LYS A 24 14.41 8.60 -10.37
CA LYS A 24 14.81 10.01 -10.58
C LYS A 24 13.63 10.96 -10.49
N ASP A 25 12.46 10.51 -10.94
CA ASP A 25 11.20 11.23 -10.85
C ASP A 25 10.20 10.34 -10.12
N LEU A 26 10.07 10.60 -8.82
CA LEU A 26 9.20 9.88 -7.91
C LEU A 26 7.72 10.04 -8.26
N ALA A 27 7.31 11.21 -8.77
CA ALA A 27 5.93 11.46 -9.15
C ALA A 27 5.56 10.66 -10.40
N LYS A 28 6.47 10.64 -11.38
CA LYS A 28 6.31 9.80 -12.56
C LYS A 28 6.27 8.32 -12.25
N GLU A 29 7.11 7.83 -11.33
CA GLU A 29 7.09 6.43 -10.89
C GLU A 29 5.71 6.05 -10.31
N CYS A 30 5.13 6.91 -9.46
CA CYS A 30 3.78 6.73 -8.94
C CYS A 30 2.72 6.67 -10.06
N GLU A 31 2.77 7.61 -11.01
CA GLU A 31 1.84 7.66 -12.15
C GLU A 31 1.94 6.41 -13.04
N ASP A 32 3.16 5.99 -13.37
CA ASP A 32 3.42 4.81 -14.19
C ASP A 32 2.98 3.53 -13.46
N TYR A 33 3.11 3.47 -12.13
CA TYR A 33 2.64 2.34 -11.32
C TYR A 33 1.11 2.24 -11.30
N GLU A 34 0.41 3.37 -11.11
CA GLU A 34 -1.05 3.45 -11.20
C GLU A 34 -1.57 3.05 -12.59
N LYS A 35 -0.84 3.44 -13.63
CA LYS A 35 -1.16 3.06 -15.01
C LYS A 35 -1.07 1.54 -15.20
N LYS A 36 0.00 0.89 -14.73
CA LYS A 36 0.15 -0.58 -14.80
C LYS A 36 -1.00 -1.31 -14.12
N ILE A 37 -1.45 -0.81 -12.97
CA ILE A 37 -2.59 -1.40 -12.24
C ILE A 37 -3.86 -1.31 -13.07
N LYS A 38 -4.15 -0.15 -13.66
CA LYS A 38 -5.33 0.03 -14.53
C LYS A 38 -5.26 -0.83 -15.78
N GLU A 39 -4.09 -0.94 -16.40
CA GLU A 39 -3.86 -1.79 -17.58
C GLU A 39 -4.04 -3.27 -17.26
N ALA A 40 -3.73 -3.70 -16.03
CA ALA A 40 -3.98 -5.04 -15.53
C ALA A 40 -5.46 -5.30 -15.15
N GLY A 41 -6.35 -4.31 -15.26
CA GLY A 41 -7.76 -4.43 -14.89
C GLY A 41 -8.08 -4.06 -13.43
N GLY A 42 -7.11 -3.51 -12.71
CA GLY A 42 -7.23 -3.08 -11.32
C GLY A 42 -6.86 -4.16 -10.29
N ILE A 43 -6.96 -3.83 -9.01
CA ILE A 43 -6.65 -4.75 -7.90
C ILE A 43 -7.92 -5.48 -7.47
N GLU A 44 -7.93 -6.81 -7.62
CA GLU A 44 -9.04 -7.66 -7.19
C GLU A 44 -9.04 -7.91 -5.68
N LEU A 45 -7.88 -8.23 -5.12
CA LEU A 45 -7.68 -8.49 -3.69
C LEU A 45 -6.45 -7.74 -3.20
N PHE A 46 -6.60 -6.98 -2.11
CA PHE A 46 -5.51 -6.32 -1.43
C PHE A 46 -5.37 -6.83 -0.01
N ILE A 47 -4.16 -7.23 0.37
CA ILE A 47 -3.82 -7.70 1.71
C ILE A 47 -2.85 -6.69 2.33
N GLY A 48 -3.28 -6.05 3.40
CA GLY A 48 -2.50 -5.02 4.12
C GLY A 48 -2.72 -5.10 5.63
N GLY A 49 -1.83 -4.47 6.39
CA GLY A 49 -1.92 -4.38 7.84
C GLY A 49 -2.86 -3.27 8.31
N PRO A 50 -3.26 -3.26 9.59
CA PRO A 50 -4.16 -2.25 10.16
C PRO A 50 -3.65 -0.80 10.07
N GLN A 51 -2.34 -0.60 9.88
CA GLN A 51 -1.74 0.72 9.67
C GLN A 51 -1.88 1.23 8.22
N ASP A 52 -2.26 0.37 7.28
CA ASP A 52 -2.43 0.69 5.85
C ASP A 52 -3.83 1.23 5.53
N LEU A 53 -4.78 1.17 6.47
CA LEU A 53 -6.15 1.70 6.30
C LEU A 53 -6.25 3.22 6.49
N TRP A 54 -5.22 3.88 7.01
CA TRP A 54 -5.20 5.33 7.23
C TRP A 54 -4.14 5.97 6.36
N VAL A 55 -4.50 6.18 5.10
CA VAL A 55 -3.63 6.83 4.13
C VAL A 55 -3.52 8.31 4.48
N THR A 56 -2.42 8.69 5.11
CA THR A 56 -1.89 10.06 4.98
C THR A 56 -0.38 10.01 5.01
N LEU A 57 0.21 10.34 3.86
CA LEU A 57 1.62 10.69 3.67
C LEU A 57 2.04 11.77 4.69
N LYS A 58 2.56 11.35 5.83
CA LYS A 58 3.75 11.88 6.50
C LYS A 58 4.28 10.74 7.34
N PHE A 59 5.56 10.40 7.21
CA PHE A 59 6.27 9.48 8.10
C PHE A 59 6.14 10.05 9.54
N ARG A 60 5.05 9.69 10.23
CA ARG A 60 4.76 10.21 11.56
C ARG A 60 5.84 9.61 12.45
N ALA A 61 6.51 10.40 13.28
CA ALA A 61 7.61 9.96 14.15
C ALA A 61 7.39 8.62 14.90
N PRO A 62 6.15 8.19 15.25
CA PRO A 62 5.90 6.84 15.76
C PRO A 62 6.27 5.70 14.79
N PHE A 63 6.05 5.86 13.48
CA PHE A 63 6.32 4.83 12.46
C PHE A 63 7.82 4.65 12.22
N ALA A 64 8.57 5.75 12.12
CA ALA A 64 10.04 5.70 12.03
C ALA A 64 10.64 4.94 13.23
N ARG A 65 10.18 5.26 14.45
CA ARG A 65 10.65 4.59 15.67
C ARG A 65 10.30 3.11 15.70
N ALA A 66 9.09 2.73 15.29
CA ALA A 66 8.70 1.32 15.22
C ALA A 66 9.56 0.53 14.21
N ASN A 67 9.98 1.17 13.11
CA ASN A 67 10.77 0.54 12.06
C ASN A 67 12.28 0.55 12.34
N ALA A 68 12.78 1.39 13.25
CA ALA A 68 14.19 1.42 13.64
C ALA A 68 14.73 0.04 14.07
N ARG A 69 13.87 -0.85 14.58
CA ARG A 69 14.22 -2.26 14.89
C ARG A 69 14.78 -3.03 13.70
N PHE A 70 14.46 -2.63 12.47
CA PHE A 70 15.00 -3.21 11.24
C PHE A 70 16.33 -2.57 10.80
N PHE A 71 16.73 -1.47 11.43
CA PHE A 71 17.94 -0.68 11.16
C PHE A 71 18.84 -0.61 12.40
N SER A 72 19.02 -1.75 13.08
CA SER A 72 19.87 -1.85 14.29
C SER A 72 19.46 -0.89 15.44
N ASN A 73 18.19 -0.48 15.48
CA ASN A 73 17.66 0.57 16.36
C ASN A 73 18.30 1.96 16.16
N ASP A 74 18.96 2.21 15.02
CA ASP A 74 19.55 3.50 14.66
C ASP A 74 18.58 4.34 13.81
N MET A 75 18.09 5.43 14.40
CA MET A 75 17.15 6.35 13.75
C MET A 75 17.75 7.09 12.55
N SER A 76 19.07 7.25 12.48
CA SER A 76 19.73 7.95 11.36
C SER A 76 19.73 7.12 10.06
N GLN A 77 19.56 5.80 10.20
CA GLN A 77 19.52 4.86 9.08
C GLN A 77 18.11 4.59 8.58
N VAL A 78 17.08 5.01 9.32
CA VAL A 78 15.68 4.84 8.92
C VAL A 78 15.37 5.84 7.80
N PRO A 79 14.87 5.37 6.64
CA PRO A 79 14.42 6.28 5.58
C PRO A 79 13.38 7.28 6.09
N THR A 80 13.58 8.55 5.77
CA THR A 80 12.70 9.66 6.21
C THR A 80 11.49 9.86 5.29
N GLN A 81 11.54 9.26 4.10
CA GLN A 81 10.48 9.28 3.10
C GLN A 81 10.28 7.87 2.55
N ALA A 82 9.05 7.58 2.14
CA ALA A 82 8.71 6.39 1.38
C ALA A 82 7.65 6.75 0.36
N LEU A 83 7.72 6.11 -0.81
CA LEU A 83 6.60 6.08 -1.73
C LEU A 83 5.51 5.21 -1.12
N THR A 84 4.41 5.84 -0.72
CA THR A 84 3.26 5.15 -0.15
C THR A 84 2.03 5.52 -0.94
N ASP A 85 1.78 4.83 -2.04
CA ASP A 85 0.47 4.88 -2.68
C ASP A 85 -0.35 3.68 -2.24
N ALA A 86 -1.23 3.92 -1.27
CA ALA A 86 -2.53 3.28 -1.40
C ALA A 86 -3.14 3.89 -2.66
N THR A 87 -3.28 3.04 -3.68
CA THR A 87 -3.67 3.49 -5.00
C THR A 87 -4.97 4.26 -4.92
N LEU A 88 -5.17 5.25 -5.78
CA LEU A 88 -6.47 5.96 -5.86
C LEU A 88 -7.61 4.97 -6.02
N GLU A 89 -7.37 3.87 -6.74
CA GLU A 89 -8.30 2.75 -6.87
C GLU A 89 -8.62 2.08 -5.52
N LEU A 90 -7.60 1.77 -4.71
CA LEU A 90 -7.78 1.18 -3.37
C LEU A 90 -8.56 2.11 -2.45
N LYS A 91 -8.25 3.42 -2.46
CA LYS A 91 -8.99 4.43 -1.70
C LYS A 91 -10.46 4.45 -2.14
N VAL A 92 -10.74 4.44 -3.45
CA VAL A 92 -12.10 4.48 -3.99
C VAL A 92 -12.87 3.19 -3.71
N LYS A 93 -12.27 2.01 -3.92
CA LYS A 93 -12.89 0.70 -3.65
C LYS A 93 -13.18 0.52 -2.16
N THR A 94 -12.23 0.89 -1.29
CA THR A 94 -12.40 0.83 0.17
C THR A 94 -13.53 1.75 0.64
N VAL A 95 -13.58 3.00 0.15
CA VAL A 95 -14.67 3.93 0.45
C VAL A 95 -16.02 3.40 -0.06
N LYS A 96 -16.09 2.82 -1.27
CA LYS A 96 -17.30 2.19 -1.80
C LYS A 96 -17.75 1.00 -0.95
N TYR A 97 -16.82 0.11 -0.57
CA TYR A 97 -17.10 -1.06 0.28
C TYR A 97 -17.69 -0.63 1.63
N PHE A 98 -17.04 0.30 2.34
CA PHE A 98 -17.55 0.77 3.63
C PHE A 98 -18.86 1.56 3.51
N LYS A 99 -19.07 2.33 2.44
CA LYS A 99 -20.37 2.96 2.17
C LYS A 99 -21.47 1.92 1.94
N GLY A 100 -21.19 0.86 1.18
CA GLY A 100 -22.12 -0.25 0.98
C GLY A 100 -22.42 -0.99 2.28
N LEU A 101 -21.38 -1.29 3.07
CA LEU A 101 -21.52 -1.93 4.38
C LEU A 101 -22.34 -1.09 5.36
N MET A 102 -22.13 0.24 5.37
CA MET A 102 -22.90 1.18 6.20
C MET A 102 -24.37 1.23 5.77
N GLN A 103 -24.66 1.22 4.46
CA GLN A 103 -26.04 1.15 3.99
C GLN A 103 -26.73 -0.16 4.39
N HIS A 104 -26.02 -1.30 4.35
CA HIS A 104 -26.55 -2.57 4.85
C HIS A 104 -26.74 -2.56 6.35
N HIS A 105 -25.81 -2.00 7.11
CA HIS A 105 -25.91 -1.89 8.56
C HIS A 105 -27.10 -1.01 8.99
N LEU A 106 -27.31 0.13 8.33
CA LEU A 106 -28.45 1.00 8.59
C LEU A 106 -29.80 0.30 8.29
N LYS A 107 -29.89 -0.44 7.19
CA LYS A 107 -31.07 -1.27 6.90
C LYS A 107 -31.37 -2.32 7.98
N LEU A 108 -30.32 -2.88 8.59
CA LEU A 108 -30.46 -3.87 9.67
C LEU A 108 -30.79 -3.26 11.04
N ILE A 109 -30.67 -1.94 11.20
CA ILE A 109 -31.02 -1.21 12.42
C ILE A 109 -32.45 -0.63 12.34
N GLU A 110 -32.96 -0.41 11.12
CA GLU A 110 -34.30 0.13 10.87
C GLU A 110 -35.41 -0.94 10.90
N ASP A 111 -35.06 -2.23 10.95
CA ASP A 111 -35.95 -3.39 11.18
C ASP A 111 -35.93 -3.84 12.66
#